data_AF-A0A5C8NSV0-F1
#
_entry.id   AF-A0A5C8NSV0-F1
#
_cell.length_a   1.000
_cell.length_b   1.000
_cell.length_c   1.000
_cell.angle_alpha   90.00
_cell.angle_beta   90.00
_cell.angle_gamma   90.00
#
_symmetry.space_group_name_H-M   'P 1'
#
loop_
_entity.id
_entity.type
_entity.pdbx_description
1 polymer ?
#
loop_
_entity_poly.entity_id
_entity_poly.type
_entity_poly.pdbx_seq_one_letter_code
_entity_poly.pdbx_strand_id
1 'polypeptide(L)'
;MYSPISQNERHVRILEKILKQEKLMKRMSVKSYVVLANPKTIIHKNNCPKHIQENIYRYDQVTNLIKKELQDRSNKLDVREKYLFEIANFLKENHQPKIYDYERIYSIEKHDYLNGSVKESKNQIKTRNQAQSSIQTKVQFTTQAQTHTQSSQTKSSDEKLRELLRAYRLELSHKEGLKAFMIFTNKEMEELIANRPQSKAELFKLKGFGEKKVAKYGDGIIEIVRGE
;
A
#
# COMPACT_ATOMS: atom_id res chain seq x y z
N MET A 1 -0.43 -6.53 6.67
CA MET A 1 -0.45 -6.22 5.22
C MET A 1 -0.55 -7.56 4.50
N TYR A 2 -1.53 -7.79 3.64
CA TYR A 2 -1.64 -9.08 2.93
C TYR A 2 -0.50 -9.22 1.92
N SER A 3 0.04 -10.43 1.77
CA SER A 3 0.96 -10.75 0.68
C SER A 3 0.27 -10.57 -0.68
N PRO A 4 0.93 -10.03 -1.72
CA PRO A 4 0.37 -9.93 -3.07
C PRO A 4 -0.17 -11.27 -3.60
N ILE A 5 0.47 -12.38 -3.21
CA ILE A 5 0.09 -13.73 -3.63
C ILE A 5 -1.22 -14.15 -2.96
N SER A 6 -1.32 -13.99 -1.64
CA SER A 6 -2.55 -14.27 -0.90
C SER A 6 -3.71 -13.38 -1.34
N GLN A 7 -3.43 -12.13 -1.70
CA GLN A 7 -4.41 -11.22 -2.28
C GLN A 7 -4.90 -11.74 -3.64
N ASN A 8 -3.99 -12.15 -4.51
CA ASN A 8 -4.33 -12.71 -5.82
C ASN A 8 -5.18 -14.00 -5.68
N GLU A 9 -4.79 -14.93 -4.80
CA GLU A 9 -5.59 -16.13 -4.51
C GLU A 9 -7.02 -15.78 -4.07
N ARG A 10 -7.17 -14.76 -3.22
CA ARG A 10 -8.48 -14.30 -2.78
C ARG A 10 -9.31 -13.76 -3.95
N HIS A 11 -8.70 -12.97 -4.83
CA HIS A 11 -9.38 -12.43 -6.00
C HIS A 11 -9.85 -13.56 -6.93
N VAL A 12 -9.00 -14.56 -7.17
CA VAL A 12 -9.35 -15.75 -7.96
C VAL A 12 -10.53 -16.49 -7.33
N ARG A 13 -10.51 -16.75 -6.01
CA ARG A 13 -11.62 -17.40 -5.31
C ARG A 13 -12.94 -16.64 -5.42
N ILE A 14 -12.90 -15.31 -5.34
CA ILE A 14 -14.09 -14.47 -5.50
C ILE A 14 -14.61 -14.58 -6.93
N LEU A 15 -13.71 -14.49 -7.91
CA LEU A 15 -14.06 -14.60 -9.32
C LEU A 15 -14.69 -15.97 -9.64
N GLU A 16 -14.15 -17.10 -9.16
CA GLU A 16 -14.82 -18.40 -9.41
C GLU A 16 -16.19 -18.48 -8.77
N LYS A 17 -16.38 -17.91 -7.57
CA LYS A 17 -17.69 -17.93 -6.92
C LYS A 17 -18.73 -17.20 -7.77
N ILE A 18 -18.39 -16.00 -8.25
CA ILE A 18 -19.27 -15.19 -9.11
C ILE A 18 -19.58 -15.95 -10.41
N LEU A 19 -18.56 -16.47 -11.10
CA LEU A 19 -18.75 -17.16 -12.38
C LEU A 19 -19.50 -18.49 -12.25
N LYS A 20 -19.41 -19.18 -11.11
CA LYS A 20 -20.21 -20.38 -10.81
C LYS A 20 -21.66 -20.02 -10.48
N GLN A 21 -21.89 -18.94 -9.74
CA GLN A 21 -23.24 -18.46 -9.40
C GLN A 21 -24.03 -18.09 -10.66
N GLU A 22 -23.38 -17.40 -11.59
CA GLU A 22 -23.96 -16.99 -12.88
C GLU A 22 -24.03 -18.14 -13.91
N LYS A 23 -23.62 -19.36 -13.53
CA LYS A 23 -23.57 -20.56 -14.40
C LYS A 23 -22.76 -20.39 -15.69
N LEU A 24 -21.92 -19.36 -15.77
CA LEU A 24 -21.06 -19.06 -16.93
C LEU A 24 -19.92 -20.09 -17.08
N MET A 25 -19.50 -20.72 -15.98
CA MET A 25 -18.52 -21.82 -16.01
C MET A 25 -18.82 -22.91 -14.99
N LYS A 26 -18.80 -24.17 -15.43
CA LYS A 26 -18.90 -25.35 -14.54
C LYS A 26 -17.59 -25.67 -13.80
N ARG A 27 -16.44 -25.48 -14.46
CA ARG A 27 -15.10 -25.70 -13.89
C ARG A 27 -14.23 -24.51 -14.26
N MET A 28 -13.65 -23.87 -13.25
CA MET A 28 -12.81 -22.70 -13.48
C MET A 28 -11.38 -23.15 -13.81
N SER A 29 -10.80 -22.59 -14.87
CA SER A 29 -9.43 -22.84 -15.32
C SER A 29 -8.62 -21.57 -15.45
N VAL A 30 -8.88 -20.60 -14.57
CA VAL A 30 -8.11 -19.36 -14.54
C VAL A 30 -6.77 -19.65 -13.88
N LYS A 31 -5.69 -19.58 -14.66
CA LYS A 31 -4.33 -19.52 -14.13
C LYS A 31 -4.03 -18.07 -13.76
N SER A 32 -3.55 -17.84 -12.54
CA SER A 32 -3.28 -16.50 -12.02
C SER A 32 -1.84 -16.39 -11.55
N TYR A 33 -1.18 -15.28 -11.88
CA TYR A 33 0.22 -15.07 -11.55
C TYR A 33 0.44 -13.65 -11.04
N VAL A 34 1.42 -13.49 -10.15
CA VAL A 34 1.86 -12.18 -9.64
C VAL A 34 3.09 -11.74 -10.42
N VAL A 35 2.97 -10.61 -11.13
CA VAL A 35 4.05 -10.04 -11.93
C VAL A 35 4.59 -8.78 -11.23
N LEU A 36 5.91 -8.76 -11.02
CA LEU A 36 6.61 -7.59 -10.50
C LEU A 36 7.01 -6.66 -11.65
N ALA A 37 6.41 -5.47 -11.69
CA ALA A 37 6.57 -4.51 -12.78
C ALA A 37 7.91 -3.74 -12.75
N ASN A 38 8.55 -3.62 -11.58
CA ASN A 38 9.81 -2.90 -11.48
C ASN A 38 10.97 -3.74 -12.07
N PRO A 39 11.67 -3.27 -13.12
CA PRO A 39 12.72 -4.03 -13.80
C PRO A 39 13.96 -4.28 -12.93
N LYS A 40 14.21 -3.44 -11.92
CA LYS A 40 15.32 -3.60 -10.97
C LYS A 40 15.04 -4.65 -9.89
N THR A 41 13.86 -5.28 -9.90
CA THR A 41 13.49 -6.25 -8.88
C THR A 41 14.25 -7.56 -9.06
N ILE A 42 14.87 -8.01 -7.97
CA ILE A 42 15.55 -9.30 -7.88
C ILE A 42 14.65 -10.23 -7.08
N ILE A 43 14.38 -11.43 -7.60
CA ILE A 43 13.53 -12.44 -6.94
C ILE A 43 14.41 -13.62 -6.55
N HIS A 44 14.64 -13.80 -5.25
CA HIS A 44 15.34 -14.97 -4.72
C HIS A 44 14.35 -16.13 -4.52
N LYS A 45 14.48 -17.18 -5.34
CA LYS A 45 13.56 -18.34 -5.32
C LYS A 45 14.06 -19.52 -4.46
N ASN A 46 15.30 -19.47 -3.96
CA ASN A 46 15.99 -20.63 -3.38
C ASN A 46 15.33 -21.19 -2.12
N ASN A 47 14.84 -20.32 -1.23
CA ASN A 47 14.19 -20.72 0.03
C ASN A 47 12.65 -20.59 -0.05
N CYS A 48 12.10 -20.54 -1.25
CA CYS A 48 10.69 -20.27 -1.50
C CYS A 48 9.90 -21.59 -1.60
N PRO A 49 8.74 -21.72 -0.92
CA PRO A 49 7.83 -22.83 -1.15
C PRO A 49 7.43 -22.94 -2.64
N LYS A 50 7.34 -24.16 -3.18
CA LYS A 50 7.05 -24.42 -4.61
C LYS A 50 5.82 -23.67 -5.13
N HIS A 51 4.73 -23.68 -4.36
CA HIS A 51 3.49 -22.99 -4.71
C HIS A 51 3.62 -21.46 -4.85
N ILE A 52 4.57 -20.84 -4.16
CA ILE A 52 4.86 -19.40 -4.26
C ILE A 52 5.83 -19.16 -5.43
N GLN A 53 6.81 -20.05 -5.60
CA GLN A 53 7.83 -19.96 -6.63
C GLN A 53 7.26 -19.98 -8.06
N GLU A 54 6.22 -20.80 -8.26
CA GLU A 54 5.51 -20.97 -9.53
C GLU A 54 4.52 -19.84 -9.82
N ASN A 55 4.13 -19.05 -8.82
CA ASN A 55 3.15 -17.99 -8.96
C ASN A 55 3.76 -16.59 -9.10
N ILE A 56 5.09 -16.46 -9.01
CA ILE A 56 5.79 -15.16 -9.02
C ILE A 56 6.77 -15.03 -10.20
N TYR A 57 6.61 -13.94 -10.94
CA TYR A 57 7.39 -13.64 -12.14
C TYR A 57 7.82 -12.19 -12.19
N ARG A 58 8.94 -11.94 -12.87
CA ARG A 58 9.33 -10.60 -13.29
C ARG A 58 8.64 -10.23 -14.60
N TYR A 59 8.54 -8.93 -14.89
CA TYR A 59 7.91 -8.43 -16.11
C TYR A 59 8.52 -9.02 -17.41
N ASP A 60 9.83 -9.22 -17.45
CA ASP A 60 10.57 -9.77 -18.61
C ASP A 60 10.28 -11.26 -18.85
N GLN A 61 9.75 -11.96 -17.84
CA GLN A 61 9.43 -13.38 -17.91
C GLN A 61 8.00 -13.66 -18.40
N VAL A 62 7.16 -12.64 -18.53
CA VAL A 62 5.74 -12.79 -18.90
C VAL A 62 5.59 -13.44 -20.28
N THR A 63 6.41 -13.06 -21.25
CA THR A 63 6.36 -13.66 -22.60
C THR A 63 6.66 -15.15 -22.57
N ASN A 64 7.65 -15.57 -21.77
CA ASN A 64 8.03 -16.97 -21.63
C ASN A 64 6.97 -17.77 -20.88
N LEU A 65 6.34 -17.15 -19.87
CA LEU A 65 5.21 -17.71 -19.15
C LEU A 65 4.04 -17.99 -20.10
N ILE A 66 3.58 -17.00 -20.87
CA ILE A 66 2.46 -17.17 -21.80
C ILE A 66 2.76 -18.26 -22.82
N LYS A 67 3.96 -18.27 -23.40
CA LYS A 67 4.37 -19.33 -24.35
C LYS A 67 4.34 -20.73 -23.72
N LYS A 68 4.86 -20.86 -22.50
CA LYS A 68 4.84 -22.13 -21.75
C LYS A 68 3.40 -22.62 -21.52
N GLU A 69 2.50 -21.71 -21.15
CA GLU A 69 1.10 -22.04 -20.88
C GLU A 69 0.30 -22.40 -22.15
N LEU A 70 0.59 -21.74 -23.27
CA LEU A 70 -0.03 -22.08 -24.56
C LEU A 70 0.45 -23.42 -25.13
N GLN A 71 1.68 -23.82 -24.81
CA GLN A 71 2.28 -25.09 -25.26
C GLN A 71 2.00 -26.26 -24.31
N ASP A 72 1.32 -26.02 -23.18
CA ASP A 72 0.99 -27.03 -22.19
C ASP A 72 -0.04 -28.02 -22.75
N ARG A 73 0.45 -29.18 -23.19
CA ARG A 73 -0.37 -30.28 -23.73
C ARG A 73 -1.33 -30.89 -22.71
N SER A 74 -1.14 -30.62 -21.41
CA SER A 74 -2.05 -31.07 -20.36
C SER A 74 -3.31 -30.21 -20.29
N ASN A 75 -3.28 -29.01 -20.88
CA ASN A 75 -4.42 -28.12 -20.94
C ASN A 75 -5.44 -28.60 -21.99
N LYS A 76 -6.33 -29.51 -21.56
CA LYS A 76 -7.41 -30.06 -22.39
C LYS A 76 -8.65 -29.17 -22.46
N LEU A 77 -8.58 -27.95 -21.92
CA LEU A 77 -9.73 -27.06 -21.82
C LEU A 77 -9.78 -26.15 -23.05
N ASP A 78 -10.47 -26.63 -24.07
CA ASP A 78 -10.91 -25.82 -25.19
C ASP A 78 -12.24 -25.14 -24.81
N VAL A 79 -12.15 -23.88 -24.38
CA VAL A 79 -13.34 -23.08 -24.06
C VAL A 79 -13.86 -22.50 -25.36
N ARG A 80 -15.09 -22.86 -25.73
CA ARG A 80 -15.71 -22.29 -26.94
C ARG A 80 -15.75 -20.77 -26.84
N GLU A 81 -15.40 -20.11 -27.94
CA GLU A 81 -15.33 -18.66 -28.06
C GLU A 81 -16.59 -17.94 -27.56
N LYS A 82 -17.78 -18.53 -27.81
CA LYS A 82 -19.07 -18.03 -27.29
C LYS A 82 -19.05 -17.81 -25.77
N TYR A 83 -18.59 -18.80 -25.00
CA TYR A 83 -18.53 -18.69 -23.53
C TYR A 83 -17.48 -17.66 -23.08
N LEU A 84 -16.38 -17.52 -23.84
CA LEU A 84 -15.37 -16.51 -23.56
C LEU A 84 -15.97 -15.10 -23.67
N PHE A 85 -16.75 -14.84 -24.73
CA PHE A 85 -17.45 -13.57 -24.92
C PHE A 85 -18.51 -13.32 -23.86
N GLU A 86 -19.28 -14.33 -23.46
CA GLU A 86 -20.27 -14.21 -22.38
C GLU A 86 -19.60 -13.77 -21.06
N ILE A 87 -18.47 -14.39 -20.70
CA ILE A 87 -17.70 -14.01 -19.51
C ILE A 87 -17.14 -12.59 -19.65
N ALA A 88 -16.59 -12.23 -20.82
CA ALA A 88 -16.02 -10.91 -21.05
C ALA A 88 -17.08 -9.81 -20.92
N ASN A 89 -18.26 -10.02 -21.50
CA ASN A 89 -19.38 -9.08 -21.42
C ASN A 89 -19.89 -8.95 -19.99
N PHE A 90 -20.06 -10.07 -19.29
CA PHE A 90 -20.45 -10.07 -17.88
C PHE A 90 -19.47 -9.25 -17.01
N LEU A 91 -18.17 -9.43 -17.18
CA LEU A 91 -17.16 -8.67 -16.43
C LEU A 91 -17.18 -7.19 -16.76
N LYS A 92 -17.44 -6.84 -18.03
CA LYS A 92 -17.53 -5.45 -18.49
C LYS A 92 -18.76 -4.75 -17.92
N GLU A 93 -19.91 -5.40 -17.92
CA GLU A 93 -21.18 -4.85 -17.40
C GLU A 93 -21.13 -4.63 -15.88
N ASN A 94 -20.45 -5.53 -15.15
CA ASN A 94 -20.34 -5.46 -13.69
C ASN A 94 -19.11 -4.66 -13.19
N HIS A 95 -18.28 -4.13 -14.10
CA HIS A 95 -17.12 -3.34 -13.71
C HIS A 95 -17.54 -2.00 -13.13
N GLN A 96 -17.21 -1.77 -11.86
CA GLN A 96 -17.34 -0.45 -11.22
C GLN A 96 -15.96 0.23 -11.12
N PRO A 97 -15.75 1.38 -11.79
CA PRO A 97 -14.50 2.10 -11.68
C PRO A 97 -14.36 2.66 -10.26
N LYS A 98 -13.22 2.38 -9.63
CA LYS A 98 -12.91 2.92 -8.32
C LYS A 98 -12.19 4.26 -8.46
N ILE A 99 -12.92 5.35 -8.27
CA ILE A 99 -12.38 6.70 -8.29
C ILE A 99 -11.71 6.99 -6.95
N TYR A 100 -10.46 7.44 -6.98
CA TYR A 100 -9.71 7.89 -5.81
C TYR A 100 -9.57 9.41 -5.87
N ASP A 101 -10.21 10.11 -4.94
CA ASP A 101 -10.02 11.55 -4.77
C ASP A 101 -8.75 11.81 -3.95
N TYR A 102 -7.63 11.95 -4.66
CA TYR A 102 -6.33 12.21 -4.04
C TYR A 102 -6.24 13.61 -3.41
N GLU A 103 -7.01 14.57 -3.92
CA GLU A 103 -7.03 15.94 -3.39
C GLU A 103 -7.54 15.93 -1.96
N ARG A 104 -8.66 15.22 -1.74
CA ARG A 104 -9.20 15.01 -0.40
C ARG A 104 -8.27 14.17 0.47
N ILE A 105 -7.76 13.04 -0.05
CA ILE A 105 -6.93 12.10 0.73
C ILE A 105 -5.66 12.78 1.26
N TYR A 106 -5.00 13.58 0.43
CA TYR A 106 -3.72 14.19 0.78
C TYR A 106 -3.82 15.67 1.12
N SER A 107 -5.04 16.25 1.13
CA SER A 107 -5.26 17.69 1.32
C SER A 107 -4.40 18.51 0.37
N ILE A 108 -4.38 18.12 -0.90
CA ILE A 108 -3.63 18.80 -1.96
C ILE A 108 -4.46 20.02 -2.36
N GLU A 109 -3.85 21.18 -2.26
CA GLU A 109 -4.40 22.46 -2.67
C GLU A 109 -3.77 22.91 -3.98
N LYS A 110 -4.40 23.87 -4.65
CA LYS A 110 -3.92 24.41 -5.95
C LYS A 110 -2.46 24.90 -5.91
N HIS A 111 -1.96 25.29 -4.74
CA HIS A 111 -0.58 25.75 -4.57
C HIS A 111 0.45 24.61 -4.45
N ASP A 112 0.04 23.39 -4.11
CA ASP A 112 0.93 22.21 -4.08
C ASP A 112 1.22 21.69 -5.48
N TYR A 113 0.32 21.97 -6.43
CA TYR A 113 0.57 21.69 -7.82
C TYR A 113 1.66 22.62 -8.33
N LEU A 114 2.69 22.05 -8.94
CA LEU A 114 3.69 22.82 -9.66
C LEU A 114 2.96 23.62 -10.75
N ASN A 115 2.84 24.93 -10.55
CA ASN A 115 2.34 25.85 -11.57
C ASN A 115 3.39 26.00 -12.67
N GLY A 116 3.48 24.97 -13.50
CA GLY A 116 4.33 24.91 -14.67
C GLY A 116 3.59 24.12 -15.72
N SER A 117 3.22 24.81 -16.80
CA SER A 117 2.72 24.18 -18.01
C SER A 117 3.59 22.97 -18.36
N VAL A 118 2.95 21.86 -18.74
CA VAL A 118 3.62 20.69 -19.33
C VAL A 118 4.21 21.11 -20.68
N LYS A 119 5.27 21.91 -20.67
CA LYS A 119 6.16 22.09 -21.81
C LYS A 119 7.22 21.00 -21.69
N GLU A 120 6.98 19.94 -22.45
CA GLU A 120 8.00 19.08 -23.05
C GLU A 120 9.28 18.88 -22.22
N SER A 121 9.18 18.15 -21.12
CA SER A 121 10.36 17.52 -20.51
C SER A 121 10.81 16.30 -21.33
N LYS A 122 11.13 16.52 -22.62
CA LYS A 122 11.92 15.56 -23.41
C LYS A 122 13.43 15.82 -23.34
N ASN A 123 13.88 16.97 -22.80
CA ASN A 123 15.29 17.37 -22.84
C ASN A 123 16.06 17.39 -21.50
N GLN A 124 15.48 16.96 -20.36
CA GLN A 124 16.22 16.85 -19.08
C GLN A 124 16.64 15.42 -18.70
N ILE A 125 16.29 14.40 -19.49
CA ILE A 125 16.68 13.00 -19.22
C ILE A 125 18.17 12.75 -19.58
N LYS A 126 18.83 13.65 -20.32
CA LYS A 126 20.24 13.45 -20.74
C LYS A 126 21.30 13.98 -19.76
N THR A 127 20.95 14.83 -18.78
CA THR A 127 21.97 15.47 -17.91
C THR A 127 21.91 15.07 -16.44
N ARG A 128 21.16 14.01 -16.08
CA ARG A 128 21.17 13.45 -14.71
C ARG A 128 22.08 12.23 -14.55
N ASN A 129 22.50 11.61 -15.66
CA ASN A 129 23.37 10.42 -15.65
C ASN A 129 24.86 10.72 -15.40
N GLN A 130 25.28 11.98 -15.21
CA GLN A 130 26.67 12.34 -14.91
C GLN A 130 26.88 12.96 -13.51
N ALA A 131 25.82 13.26 -12.75
CA ALA A 131 25.92 13.85 -11.42
C ALA A 131 25.49 12.91 -10.28
N GLN A 132 25.66 11.59 -10.44
CA GLN A 132 25.50 10.60 -9.37
C GLN A 132 26.82 9.92 -8.95
N SER A 133 27.96 10.36 -9.49
CA SER A 133 29.30 9.94 -9.05
C SER A 133 29.92 10.96 -8.10
N SER A 134 29.33 11.19 -6.92
CA SER A 134 29.99 11.81 -5.75
C SER A 134 29.02 12.06 -4.59
N ILE A 135 28.28 11.03 -4.15
CA ILE A 135 27.78 10.98 -2.77
C ILE A 135 28.10 9.58 -2.24
N GLN A 136 29.39 9.36 -1.98
CA GLN A 136 29.78 8.38 -0.97
C GLN A 136 29.39 8.99 0.37
N THR A 137 28.29 8.51 0.95
CA THR A 137 28.08 8.66 2.39
C THR A 137 27.59 7.32 2.91
N LYS A 138 28.47 6.66 3.66
CA LYS A 138 28.23 5.43 4.40
C LYS A 138 26.90 5.52 5.14
N VAL A 139 25.94 4.69 4.76
CA VAL A 139 24.80 4.37 5.63
C VAL A 139 25.02 2.94 6.09
N GLN A 140 25.64 2.82 7.25
CA GLN A 140 25.76 1.58 8.00
C GLN A 140 24.36 1.15 8.45
N PHE A 141 23.91 0.01 7.95
CA PHE A 141 22.80 -0.73 8.56
C PHE A 141 23.32 -1.39 9.83
N THR A 142 23.12 -0.75 10.98
CA THR A 142 23.24 -1.41 12.29
C THR A 142 21.87 -1.94 12.70
N THR A 143 21.65 -3.21 12.38
CA THR A 143 20.78 -4.09 13.14
C THR A 143 21.30 -4.17 14.58
N GLN A 144 20.55 -3.64 15.54
CA GLN A 144 20.69 -4.04 16.95
C GLN A 144 19.30 -4.15 17.58
N ALA A 145 18.90 -5.40 17.81
CA ALA A 145 17.97 -5.74 18.86
C ALA A 145 18.69 -5.52 20.20
N GLN A 146 18.15 -4.66 21.07
CA GLN A 146 18.46 -4.70 22.49
C GLN A 146 17.22 -4.35 23.31
N THR A 147 16.83 -5.36 24.08
CA THR A 147 16.05 -5.36 25.30
C THR A 147 16.85 -4.75 26.45
N HIS A 148 16.25 -3.82 27.22
CA HIS A 148 16.14 -3.80 28.70
C HIS A 148 15.85 -2.37 29.18
N THR A 149 14.68 -2.09 29.75
CA THR A 149 14.24 -2.24 31.16
C THR A 149 14.55 -1.02 32.02
N GLN A 150 13.47 -0.34 32.43
CA GLN A 150 13.15 0.30 33.74
C GLN A 150 12.31 1.55 33.42
N SER A 151 11.00 1.57 33.67
CA SER A 151 10.45 1.86 35.01
C SER A 151 9.01 1.34 35.17
N SER A 152 8.70 0.85 36.36
CA SER A 152 7.57 -0.05 36.65
C SER A 152 6.34 0.65 37.25
N GLN A 153 6.14 1.95 36.98
CA GLN A 153 5.00 2.70 37.55
C GLN A 153 4.23 3.59 36.54
N THR A 154 4.70 3.74 35.29
CA THR A 154 4.06 4.60 34.26
C THR A 154 3.24 3.84 33.20
N LYS A 155 3.38 2.52 33.10
CA LYS A 155 2.76 1.70 32.02
C LYS A 155 1.24 1.83 31.93
N SER A 156 0.54 2.13 33.03
CA SER A 156 -0.93 2.26 32.99
C SER A 156 -1.41 3.58 32.41
N SER A 157 -0.65 4.66 32.55
CA SER A 157 -1.06 5.98 32.02
C SER A 157 -0.78 6.09 30.53
N ASP A 158 0.36 5.56 30.09
CA ASP A 158 0.75 5.61 28.68
C ASP A 158 -0.12 4.66 27.82
N GLU A 159 -0.54 3.52 28.37
CA GLU A 159 -1.46 2.62 27.65
C GLU A 159 -2.86 3.22 27.53
N LYS A 160 -3.36 3.91 28.57
CA LYS A 160 -4.63 4.65 28.49
C LYS A 160 -4.56 5.75 27.44
N LEU A 161 -3.48 6.53 27.41
CA LEU A 161 -3.29 7.57 26.40
C LEU A 161 -3.21 6.98 24.98
N ARG A 162 -2.53 5.83 24.83
CA ARG A 162 -2.46 5.09 23.58
C ARG A 162 -3.83 4.62 23.10
N GLU A 163 -4.68 4.13 23.99
CA GLU A 163 -6.04 3.71 23.68
C GLU A 163 -6.90 4.91 23.24
N LEU A 164 -6.84 6.03 23.95
CA LEU A 164 -7.55 7.27 23.60
C LEU A 164 -7.11 7.79 22.22
N LEU A 165 -5.79 7.85 21.96
CA LEU A 165 -5.27 8.24 20.65
C LEU A 165 -5.66 7.25 19.55
N ARG A 166 -5.75 5.95 19.85
CA ARG A 166 -6.26 4.95 18.88
C ARG A 166 -7.74 5.16 18.57
N ALA A 167 -8.56 5.41 19.59
CA ALA A 167 -9.99 5.67 19.44
C ALA A 167 -10.23 6.93 18.62
N TYR A 168 -9.59 8.04 18.98
CA TYR A 168 -9.67 9.30 18.24
C TYR A 168 -9.20 9.17 16.79
N ARG A 169 -8.10 8.45 16.55
CA ARG A 169 -7.63 8.16 15.20
C ARG A 169 -8.65 7.35 14.40
N LEU A 170 -9.36 6.43 15.04
CA LEU A 170 -10.40 5.62 14.41
C LEU A 170 -11.64 6.47 14.08
N GLU A 171 -12.09 7.31 15.00
CA GLU A 171 -13.22 8.22 14.79
C GLU A 171 -12.97 9.18 13.63
N LEU A 172 -11.80 9.83 13.61
CA LEU A 172 -11.39 10.69 12.50
C LEU A 172 -11.29 9.91 11.19
N SER A 173 -10.85 8.64 11.24
CA SER A 173 -10.75 7.77 10.06
C SER A 173 -12.13 7.52 9.46
N HIS A 174 -13.14 7.32 10.30
CA HIS A 174 -14.53 7.16 9.89
C HIS A 174 -15.12 8.48 9.38
N LYS A 175 -14.91 9.59 10.08
CA LYS A 175 -15.41 10.92 9.71
C LYS A 175 -14.88 11.39 8.34
N GLU A 176 -13.58 11.18 8.10
CA GLU A 176 -12.93 11.61 6.87
C GLU A 176 -13.01 10.57 5.74
N GLY A 177 -13.42 9.33 6.04
CA GLY A 177 -13.41 8.21 5.08
C GLY A 177 -11.99 7.78 4.68
N LEU A 178 -10.98 8.15 5.48
CA LEU A 178 -9.57 7.83 5.26
C LEU A 178 -9.17 6.60 6.07
N LYS A 179 -8.00 6.01 5.80
CA LYS A 179 -7.47 4.93 6.65
C LYS A 179 -6.80 5.54 7.89
N ALA A 180 -6.97 4.93 9.06
CA ALA A 180 -6.43 5.44 10.33
C ALA A 180 -4.95 5.87 10.28
N PHE A 181 -4.10 5.10 9.61
CA PHE A 181 -2.67 5.43 9.48
C PHE A 181 -2.37 6.69 8.66
N MET A 182 -3.32 7.17 7.84
CA MET A 182 -3.18 8.40 7.04
C MET A 182 -3.35 9.66 7.90
N ILE A 183 -4.05 9.56 9.03
CA ILE A 183 -4.19 10.66 9.99
C ILE A 183 -2.87 10.80 10.75
N PHE A 184 -2.49 9.76 11.49
CA PHE A 184 -1.14 9.60 11.99
C PHE A 184 -0.69 8.13 12.12
N THR A 185 0.58 7.88 11.86
CA THR A 185 1.19 6.55 11.90
C THR A 185 1.40 6.07 13.33
N ASN A 186 1.66 4.77 13.52
CA ASN A 186 2.00 4.26 14.86
C ASN A 186 3.29 4.90 15.41
N LYS A 187 4.25 5.26 14.55
CA LYS A 187 5.47 5.95 14.97
C LYS A 187 5.15 7.35 15.50
N GLU A 188 4.32 8.09 14.77
CA GLU A 188 3.83 9.41 15.19
C GLU A 188 3.03 9.32 16.51
N MET A 189 2.25 8.26 16.72
CA MET A 189 1.54 8.00 17.99
C MET A 189 2.51 7.80 19.17
N GLU A 190 3.59 7.04 19.00
CA GLU A 190 4.61 6.91 20.04
C GLU A 190 5.30 8.25 20.32
N GLU A 191 5.58 9.05 19.28
CA GLU A 191 6.18 10.38 19.45
C GLU A 191 5.27 11.34 20.21
N LEU A 192 3.94 11.25 20.02
CA LEU A 192 2.96 12.00 20.82
C LEU A 192 2.98 11.59 22.29
N ILE A 193 3.02 10.28 22.58
CA ILE A 193 3.04 9.76 23.95
C ILE A 193 4.34 10.16 24.65
N ALA A 194 5.47 10.12 23.93
CA ALA A 194 6.78 10.45 24.47
C ALA A 194 6.98 11.94 24.75
N ASN A 195 6.50 12.82 23.87
CA ASN A 195 6.75 14.27 23.96
C ASN A 195 5.59 15.07 24.57
N ARG A 196 4.38 14.48 24.66
CA ARG A 196 3.16 15.09 25.23
C ARG A 196 2.98 16.58 24.85
N PRO A 197 2.89 16.90 23.54
CA PRO A 197 2.82 18.29 23.09
C PRO A 197 1.58 18.98 23.66
N GLN A 198 1.76 20.15 24.27
CA GLN A 198 0.67 20.96 24.83
C GLN A 198 0.27 22.13 23.92
N SER A 199 0.99 22.34 22.82
CA SER A 199 0.71 23.40 21.85
C SER A 199 0.85 22.94 20.41
N LYS A 200 0.18 23.64 19.48
CA LYS A 200 0.32 23.40 18.03
C LYS A 200 1.77 23.57 17.56
N ALA A 201 2.52 24.48 18.18
CA ALA A 201 3.93 24.71 17.87
C ALA A 201 4.82 23.54 18.29
N GLU A 202 4.53 22.89 19.41
CA GLU A 202 5.23 21.67 19.83
C GLU A 202 4.84 20.47 18.96
N LEU A 203 3.56 20.34 18.62
CA LEU A 203 3.08 19.31 17.71
C LEU A 203 3.76 19.41 16.33
N PHE A 204 3.95 20.63 15.82
CA PHE A 204 4.63 20.88 14.54
C PHE A 204 6.12 20.47 14.54
N LYS A 205 6.78 20.47 15.69
CA LYS A 205 8.18 20.02 15.81
C LYS A 205 8.32 18.49 15.73
N LEU A 206 7.23 17.74 15.90
CA LEU A 206 7.24 16.28 15.86
C LEU A 206 7.32 15.76 14.43
N LYS A 207 8.01 14.62 14.26
CA LYS A 207 8.33 14.11 12.93
C LYS A 207 7.09 13.50 12.29
N GLY A 208 6.59 14.13 11.23
CA GLY A 208 5.42 13.67 10.49
C GLY A 208 4.14 14.48 10.73
N PHE A 209 4.21 15.50 11.61
CA PHE A 209 3.17 16.50 11.83
C PHE A 209 3.47 17.79 11.04
N GLY A 210 3.12 17.81 9.77
CA GLY A 210 3.19 19.01 8.94
C GLY A 210 2.04 19.99 9.20
N GLU A 211 2.15 21.21 8.66
CA GLU A 211 1.20 22.32 8.89
C GLU A 211 -0.27 21.91 8.68
N LYS A 212 -0.56 21.18 7.60
CA LYS A 212 -1.92 20.72 7.27
C LYS A 212 -2.50 19.74 8.30
N LYS A 213 -1.69 18.81 8.81
CA LYS A 213 -2.12 17.85 9.84
C LYS A 213 -2.31 18.55 11.18
N VAL A 214 -1.41 19.45 11.55
CA VAL A 214 -1.50 20.26 12.79
C VAL A 214 -2.73 21.15 12.75
N ALA A 215 -3.02 21.78 11.61
CA ALA A 215 -4.20 22.62 11.43
C ALA A 215 -5.51 21.82 11.54
N LYS A 216 -5.57 20.62 10.96
CA LYS A 216 -6.80 19.80 10.92
C LYS A 216 -7.06 18.97 12.17
N TYR A 217 -6.01 18.39 12.77
CA TYR A 217 -6.15 17.40 13.85
C TYR A 217 -5.49 17.83 15.15
N GLY A 218 -4.73 18.92 15.15
CA GLY A 218 -3.89 19.30 16.29
C GLY A 218 -4.68 19.61 17.55
N ASP A 219 -5.84 20.27 17.44
CA ASP A 219 -6.66 20.63 18.59
C ASP A 219 -7.12 19.39 19.37
N GLY A 220 -7.76 18.41 18.71
CA GLY A 220 -8.21 17.20 19.40
C GLY A 220 -7.08 16.26 19.84
N ILE A 221 -5.90 16.31 19.20
CA ILE A 221 -4.72 15.58 19.72
C ILE A 221 -4.26 16.21 21.05
N ILE A 222 -4.19 17.54 21.11
CA ILE A 222 -3.75 18.26 22.31
C ILE A 222 -4.75 18.05 23.46
N GLU A 223 -6.05 18.07 23.18
CA GLU A 223 -7.11 17.81 24.16
C GLU A 223 -6.94 16.42 24.82
N ILE A 224 -6.76 15.38 24.00
CA ILE A 224 -6.52 14.01 24.48
C ILE A 224 -5.22 13.88 25.28
N VAL A 225 -4.17 14.60 24.86
CA VAL A 225 -2.87 14.61 25.57
C VAL A 225 -2.95 15.37 26.90
N ARG A 226 -3.81 16.40 26.99
CA ARG A 226 -4.09 17.14 28.24
C ARG A 226 -5.00 16.36 29.18
N GLY A 227 -5.78 15.41 28.67
CA GLY A 227 -6.71 14.59 29.45
C GLY A 227 -8.05 15.27 29.69
N GLU A 228 -8.42 16.21 28.83
CA GLU A 228 -9.76 16.81 28.72
C GLU A 228 -10.61 15.97 27.75
#